data_AF-A0A2Z5E890-F1
#
_entry.id   AF-A0A2Z5E890-F1
#
_cell.length_a   1.000
_cell.length_b   1.000
_cell.length_c   1.000
_cell.angle_alpha   90.00
_cell.angle_beta   90.00
_cell.angle_gamma   90.00
#
_symmetry.space_group_name_H-M   'P 1'
#
loop_
_entity.id
_entity.type
_entity.pdbx_description
1 polymer ?
#
loop_
_entity_poly.entity_id
_entity_poly.type
_entity_poly.pdbx_seq_one_letter_code
_entity_poly.pdbx_strand_id
1 'polypeptide(L)'
;MIEANWLIFIAALLVGIAVAYWVFVHGSKPARRERRPDVLDEGAAPAQRNQALIDAPAAARFHLDPPPMAGVMAGIGEVIAVAAQEEADDARSNREPPQTTAAEPDPTPAPPAPPIAETADGEVAADDLRKIKGLGPKMLTVLHALGVTSFAQVAAWTDADLDELDTKLGAFAGRPRRDSWVEQAKLLSSGDTGAYEAKFGKV
;
A
#
# COMPACT_ATOMS: atom_id res chain seq x y z
N MET A 1 -58.59 -29.01 -13.30
CA MET A 1 -58.53 -27.53 -13.19
C MET A 1 -57.23 -26.93 -13.74
N ILE A 2 -56.09 -27.66 -13.75
CA ILE A 2 -54.83 -27.17 -14.33
C ILE A 2 -54.85 -27.19 -15.87
N GLU A 3 -55.56 -28.14 -16.51
CA GLU A 3 -55.65 -28.24 -17.97
C GLU A 3 -56.32 -27.04 -18.66
N ALA A 4 -57.21 -26.31 -17.98
CA ALA A 4 -57.94 -25.19 -18.56
C ALA A 4 -57.16 -23.86 -18.57
N ASN A 5 -56.14 -23.73 -17.71
CA ASN A 5 -55.41 -22.47 -17.49
C ASN A 5 -54.00 -22.43 -18.07
N TRP A 6 -53.60 -23.43 -18.85
CA TRP A 6 -52.28 -23.49 -19.49
C TRP A 6 -51.96 -22.24 -20.33
N LEU A 7 -52.98 -21.63 -20.97
CA LEU A 7 -52.86 -20.38 -21.72
C LEU A 7 -52.45 -19.19 -20.82
N ILE A 8 -52.88 -19.16 -19.56
CA ILE A 8 -52.50 -18.11 -18.61
C ILE A 8 -51.03 -18.27 -18.19
N PHE A 9 -50.57 -19.52 -18.03
CA PHE A 9 -49.16 -19.79 -17.74
C PHE A 9 -48.25 -19.43 -18.92
N ILE A 10 -48.67 -19.71 -20.15
CA ILE A 10 -47.95 -19.29 -21.36
C ILE A 10 -47.92 -17.76 -21.46
N ALA A 11 -49.04 -17.09 -21.22
CA ALA A 11 -49.09 -15.62 -21.23
C ALA A 11 -48.16 -15.03 -20.16
N ALA A 12 -48.16 -15.58 -18.94
CA ALA A 12 -47.27 -15.14 -17.86
C ALA A 12 -45.79 -15.38 -18.19
N LEU A 13 -45.45 -16.52 -18.81
CA LEU A 13 -44.10 -16.81 -19.28
C LEU A 13 -43.64 -15.80 -20.32
N LEU A 14 -44.48 -15.50 -21.32
CA LEU A 14 -44.15 -14.54 -22.38
C LEU A 14 -43.96 -13.12 -21.83
N VAL A 15 -44.79 -12.69 -20.87
CA VAL A 15 -44.61 -11.41 -20.19
C VAL A 15 -43.30 -11.39 -19.39
N GLY A 16 -42.98 -12.46 -18.66
CA GLY A 16 -41.70 -12.57 -17.93
C GLY A 16 -40.48 -12.48 -18.86
N ILE A 17 -40.53 -13.16 -20.01
CA ILE A 17 -39.47 -13.10 -21.03
C ILE A 17 -39.37 -11.68 -21.62
N ALA A 18 -40.49 -11.03 -21.92
CA ALA A 18 -40.50 -9.67 -22.44
C ALA A 18 -39.91 -8.66 -21.45
N VAL A 19 -40.21 -8.79 -20.16
CA VAL A 19 -39.64 -7.95 -19.09
C VAL A 19 -38.14 -8.22 -18.93
N ALA A 20 -37.72 -9.49 -18.92
CA ALA A 20 -36.30 -9.85 -18.84
C ALA A 20 -35.51 -9.32 -20.05
N TYR A 21 -36.08 -9.45 -21.25
CA TYR A 21 -35.51 -8.89 -22.48
C TYR A 21 -35.42 -7.36 -22.41
N TRP A 22 -36.47 -6.68 -21.94
CA TRP A 22 -36.47 -5.24 -21.80
C TRP A 22 -35.41 -4.76 -20.81
N VAL A 23 -35.28 -5.40 -19.65
CA VAL A 23 -34.23 -5.07 -18.65
C VAL A 23 -32.83 -5.26 -19.24
N PHE A 24 -32.60 -6.34 -19.99
CA PHE A 24 -31.30 -6.62 -20.58
C PHE A 24 -30.94 -5.67 -21.75
N VAL A 25 -31.94 -5.26 -22.54
CA VAL A 25 -31.72 -4.36 -23.69
C VAL A 25 -31.66 -2.89 -23.27
N HIS A 26 -32.43 -2.47 -22.27
CA HIS A 26 -32.38 -1.09 -21.75
C HIS A 26 -31.28 -0.88 -20.70
N GLY A 27 -30.95 -1.91 -19.93
CA GLY A 27 -29.89 -1.87 -18.94
C GLY A 27 -28.59 -2.34 -19.55
N SER A 28 -27.84 -1.44 -20.20
CA SER A 28 -26.35 -1.41 -20.23
C SER A 28 -25.84 -0.58 -21.42
N LYS A 29 -25.82 0.75 -21.29
CA LYS A 29 -24.80 1.50 -22.02
C LYS A 29 -23.50 1.33 -21.23
N PRO A 30 -22.43 0.73 -21.79
CA PRO A 30 -21.18 0.64 -21.07
C PRO A 30 -20.69 2.04 -20.74
N ALA A 31 -20.29 2.27 -19.49
CA ALA A 31 -19.71 3.55 -19.08
C ALA A 31 -18.53 3.85 -20.00
N ARG A 32 -18.63 4.93 -20.78
CA ARG A 32 -17.59 5.37 -21.71
C ARG A 32 -16.37 5.76 -20.87
N ARG A 33 -15.41 4.85 -20.75
CA ARG A 33 -14.13 5.13 -20.10
C ARG A 33 -13.28 5.93 -21.09
N GLU A 34 -13.34 7.24 -21.00
CA GLU A 34 -12.42 8.11 -21.72
C GLU A 34 -11.02 7.92 -21.15
N ARG A 35 -10.15 7.27 -21.93
CA ARG A 35 -8.74 7.09 -21.59
C ARG A 35 -8.08 8.47 -21.68
N ARG A 36 -7.72 9.03 -20.52
CA ARG A 36 -6.90 10.23 -20.46
C ARG A 36 -5.44 9.81 -20.71
N PRO A 37 -4.74 10.43 -21.67
CA PRO A 37 -3.36 10.06 -21.96
C PRO A 37 -2.49 10.31 -20.72
N ASP A 38 -1.72 9.30 -20.35
CA ASP A 38 -0.83 9.31 -19.19
C ASP A 38 0.57 9.77 -19.60
N VAL A 39 1.36 10.26 -18.65
CA VAL A 39 2.75 10.70 -18.87
C VAL A 39 3.68 9.58 -19.33
N LEU A 40 3.20 8.33 -19.25
CA LEU A 40 3.89 7.12 -19.71
C LEU A 40 3.52 6.73 -21.14
N ASP A 41 2.52 7.38 -21.75
CA ASP A 41 2.19 7.16 -23.15
C ASP A 41 3.30 7.78 -24.03
N GLU A 42 3.74 7.05 -25.06
CA GLU A 42 4.80 7.52 -25.95
C GLU A 42 4.41 8.86 -26.62
N GLY A 43 5.20 9.91 -26.35
CA GLY A 43 4.95 11.26 -26.83
C GLY A 43 4.17 12.18 -25.87
N ALA A 44 3.82 11.72 -24.66
CA ALA A 44 3.18 12.54 -23.65
C ALA A 44 4.16 13.53 -22.98
N ALA A 45 3.67 14.73 -22.65
CA ALA A 45 4.48 15.75 -21.99
C ALA A 45 4.81 15.36 -20.53
N PRO A 46 6.01 15.73 -20.02
CA PRO A 46 6.39 15.44 -18.64
C PRO A 46 5.45 16.12 -17.63
N ALA A 47 5.31 15.52 -16.44
CA ALA A 47 4.36 15.96 -15.41
C ALA A 47 4.56 17.43 -15.00
N GLN A 48 3.50 18.25 -15.12
CA GLN A 48 3.52 19.71 -14.90
C GLN A 48 3.89 20.15 -13.46
N ARG A 49 3.79 19.27 -12.45
CA ARG A 49 3.87 19.66 -11.03
C ARG A 49 5.20 20.33 -10.63
N ASN A 50 6.30 20.05 -11.35
CA ASN A 50 7.63 20.57 -11.01
C ASN A 50 8.22 21.53 -12.05
N GLN A 51 7.50 21.84 -13.14
CA GLN A 51 8.01 22.75 -14.17
C GLN A 51 8.15 24.19 -13.65
N ALA A 52 7.20 24.63 -12.82
CA ALA A 52 7.24 25.98 -12.23
C ALA A 52 8.44 26.23 -11.30
N LEU A 53 9.05 25.18 -10.73
CA LEU A 53 10.22 25.30 -9.86
C LEU A 53 11.53 25.32 -10.65
N ILE A 54 11.55 24.72 -11.84
CA ILE A 54 12.71 24.68 -12.74
C ILE A 54 12.81 25.99 -13.54
N ASP A 55 11.68 26.56 -13.94
CA ASP A 55 11.64 27.79 -14.75
C ASP A 55 11.70 29.08 -13.91
N ALA A 56 11.69 28.98 -12.57
CA ALA A 56 11.74 30.15 -11.71
C ALA A 56 13.12 30.83 -11.78
N PRO A 57 13.18 32.17 -11.94
CA PRO A 57 14.44 32.90 -11.89
C PRO A 57 15.07 32.77 -10.51
N ALA A 58 16.34 32.34 -10.44
CA ALA A 58 17.08 32.19 -9.18
C ALA A 58 16.92 33.43 -8.29
N ALA A 59 16.40 33.25 -7.06
CA ALA A 59 16.05 34.32 -6.13
C ALA A 59 17.24 35.13 -5.58
N ALA A 60 18.47 34.78 -5.96
CA ALA A 60 19.71 35.41 -5.50
C ALA A 60 19.99 36.82 -6.10
N ARG A 61 19.06 37.40 -6.87
CA ARG A 61 19.26 38.69 -7.56
C ARG A 61 18.73 39.89 -6.79
N PHE A 62 18.12 39.69 -5.62
CA PHE A 62 17.69 40.78 -4.76
C PHE A 62 18.90 41.34 -4.00
N HIS A 63 19.67 42.18 -4.67
CA HIS A 63 20.60 43.10 -4.02
C HIS A 63 19.77 44.19 -3.32
N LEU A 64 19.46 43.97 -2.04
CA LEU A 64 19.05 45.07 -1.17
C LEU A 64 20.32 45.82 -0.77
N ASP A 65 20.54 46.99 -1.36
CA ASP A 65 21.53 47.95 -0.86
C ASP A 65 21.20 48.28 0.61
N PRO A 66 22.06 47.93 1.58
CA PRO A 66 21.85 48.39 2.96
C PRO A 66 22.04 49.91 3.03
N PRO A 67 21.19 50.65 3.76
CA PRO A 67 21.36 52.09 3.90
C PRO A 67 22.70 52.42 4.59
N PRO A 68 23.35 53.54 4.22
CA PRO A 68 24.65 53.93 4.76
C PRO A 68 24.47 54.49 6.19
N MET A 69 24.25 53.62 7.15
CA MET A 69 24.44 53.91 8.56
C MET A 69 25.78 53.30 8.99
N ALA A 70 26.85 53.85 8.39
CA ALA A 70 28.21 53.65 8.85
C ALA A 70 28.33 54.21 10.28
N GLY A 71 28.71 53.38 11.25
CA GLY A 71 29.32 53.92 12.47
C GLY A 71 29.43 53.06 13.74
N VAL A 72 28.56 52.09 14.04
CA VAL A 72 28.48 51.63 15.46
C VAL A 72 28.55 50.11 15.72
N MET A 73 28.74 49.24 14.72
CA MET A 73 28.67 47.77 14.95
C MET A 73 29.93 47.00 14.53
N ALA A 74 31.11 47.44 14.96
CA ALA A 74 32.38 46.73 14.75
C ALA A 74 32.61 45.58 15.77
N GLY A 75 31.62 44.73 16.03
CA GLY A 75 31.80 43.66 17.03
C GLY A 75 30.82 42.49 17.02
N ILE A 76 29.82 42.45 16.14
CA ILE A 76 28.80 41.36 16.18
C ILE A 76 28.97 40.35 15.02
N GLY A 77 29.66 40.74 13.94
CA GLY A 77 29.92 39.83 12.81
C GLY A 77 30.85 38.67 13.15
N GLU A 78 31.71 38.82 14.15
CA GLU A 78 32.69 37.80 14.54
C GLU A 78 32.09 36.73 15.45
N VAL A 79 31.07 37.06 16.24
CA VAL A 79 30.43 36.12 17.20
C VAL A 79 29.51 35.10 16.48
N ILE A 80 28.92 35.49 15.34
CA ILE A 80 28.04 34.60 14.55
C ILE A 80 28.87 33.62 13.70
N ALA A 81 30.05 34.02 13.24
CA ALA A 81 30.95 33.15 12.48
C ALA A 81 31.59 32.06 13.35
N VAL A 82 31.92 32.37 14.62
CA VAL A 82 32.52 31.40 15.56
C VAL A 82 31.49 30.34 16.00
N ALA A 83 30.23 30.71 16.26
CA ALA A 83 29.18 29.75 16.63
C ALA A 83 28.84 28.75 15.51
N ALA A 84 28.99 29.15 14.24
CA ALA A 84 28.74 28.27 13.09
C ALA A 84 29.91 27.29 12.80
N GLN A 85 31.12 27.57 13.29
CA GLN A 85 32.26 26.64 13.17
C GLN A 85 32.28 25.60 14.29
N GLU A 86 31.83 25.94 15.50
CA GLU A 86 31.81 25.00 16.64
C GLU A 86 30.80 23.85 16.45
N GLU A 87 29.60 24.11 15.89
CA GLU A 87 28.65 23.05 15.52
C GLU A 87 29.14 22.16 14.36
N ALA A 88 30.02 22.68 13.49
CA ALA A 88 30.56 21.93 12.35
C ALA A 88 31.68 20.95 12.74
N ASP A 89 32.37 21.20 13.86
CA ASP A 89 33.44 20.33 14.38
C ASP A 89 32.90 19.23 15.31
N ASP A 90 31.84 19.49 16.09
CA ASP A 90 31.13 18.44 16.85
C ASP A 90 30.45 17.41 15.93
N ALA A 91 29.92 17.84 14.78
CA ALA A 91 29.33 16.94 13.78
C ALA A 91 30.36 16.09 13.02
N ARG A 92 31.65 16.43 13.08
CA ARG A 92 32.74 15.67 12.48
C ARG A 92 33.38 14.68 13.46
N SER A 93 33.27 14.90 14.76
CA SER A 93 33.83 13.99 15.78
C SER A 93 33.01 12.71 16.00
N ASN A 94 31.77 12.61 15.49
CA ASN A 94 30.94 11.40 15.57
C ASN A 94 30.87 10.61 14.24
N ARG A 95 31.82 10.83 13.33
CA ARG A 95 31.88 10.10 12.06
C ARG A 95 33.08 9.15 12.06
N GLU A 96 32.84 7.97 12.60
CA GLU A 96 33.75 6.84 12.51
C GLU A 96 34.00 6.51 11.01
N PRO A 97 35.27 6.33 10.58
CA PRO A 97 35.62 6.22 9.17
C PRO A 97 35.20 4.87 8.57
N PRO A 98 34.71 4.83 7.30
CA PRO A 98 34.51 3.58 6.61
C PRO A 98 35.86 3.11 6.06
N GLN A 99 36.45 2.09 6.67
CA GLN A 99 37.52 1.31 6.06
C GLN A 99 36.96 0.02 5.48
N THR A 100 37.01 -0.05 4.15
CA THR A 100 36.92 -1.24 3.31
C THR A 100 38.09 -2.19 3.58
N THR A 101 37.83 -3.50 3.71
CA THR A 101 38.60 -4.61 3.08
C THR A 101 37.88 -5.95 3.29
N ALA A 102 37.97 -6.78 2.25
CA ALA A 102 37.25 -8.02 1.97
C ALA A 102 37.60 -9.26 2.83
N ALA A 103 36.64 -10.18 2.95
CA ALA A 103 36.86 -11.63 2.99
C ALA A 103 35.54 -12.39 2.72
N GLU A 104 35.51 -13.20 1.65
CA GLU A 104 34.59 -14.32 1.39
C GLU A 104 35.36 -15.61 1.78
N PRO A 105 34.80 -16.64 2.47
CA PRO A 105 33.81 -17.58 1.89
C PRO A 105 32.77 -18.26 2.86
N ASP A 106 31.80 -18.97 2.27
CA ASP A 106 30.86 -20.01 2.79
C ASP A 106 31.49 -21.09 3.73
N PRO A 107 30.77 -22.09 4.35
CA PRO A 107 29.33 -22.30 4.67
C PRO A 107 29.03 -22.90 6.10
N THR A 108 27.80 -22.72 6.66
CA THR A 108 27.08 -23.61 7.67
C THR A 108 27.70 -23.79 9.10
N PRO A 109 27.02 -24.13 10.25
CA PRO A 109 25.61 -24.47 10.59
C PRO A 109 24.94 -23.68 11.77
N ALA A 110 23.62 -23.86 11.97
CA ALA A 110 22.87 -23.61 13.23
C ALA A 110 23.28 -24.60 14.36
N PRO A 111 22.76 -24.65 15.63
CA PRO A 111 21.65 -23.96 16.37
C PRO A 111 22.13 -23.54 17.83
N PRO A 112 21.35 -23.33 18.94
CA PRO A 112 19.92 -23.50 19.24
C PRO A 112 19.19 -22.37 20.02
N ALA A 113 17.87 -22.54 20.15
CA ALA A 113 16.90 -21.71 20.87
C ALA A 113 17.08 -21.66 22.41
N PRO A 114 16.45 -20.69 23.10
CA PRO A 114 16.02 -20.86 24.49
C PRO A 114 14.48 -21.05 24.62
N PRO A 115 14.01 -21.68 25.72
CA PRO A 115 12.73 -22.40 25.79
C PRO A 115 11.56 -21.60 26.38
N ILE A 116 10.40 -21.86 25.77
CA ILE A 116 9.00 -21.90 26.25
C ILE A 116 8.72 -21.47 27.71
N ALA A 117 7.85 -20.47 27.87
CA ALA A 117 6.97 -20.34 29.02
C ALA A 117 5.54 -20.69 28.56
N GLU A 118 5.01 -21.80 29.10
CA GLU A 118 3.66 -22.30 28.86
C GLU A 118 2.61 -21.34 29.40
N THR A 119 1.84 -20.73 28.50
CA THR A 119 0.40 -20.54 28.69
C THR A 119 -0.28 -21.23 27.53
N ALA A 120 -1.06 -22.26 27.84
CA ALA A 120 -1.88 -22.98 26.88
C ALA A 120 -2.82 -22.01 26.14
N ASP A 121 -2.53 -21.79 24.85
CA ASP A 121 -3.47 -21.73 23.74
C ASP A 121 -2.61 -21.79 22.46
N GLY A 122 -2.90 -22.74 21.57
CA GLY A 122 -1.98 -23.25 20.54
C GLY A 122 -1.11 -22.20 19.85
N GLU A 123 0.20 -22.36 19.98
CA GLU A 123 1.22 -21.55 19.30
C GLU A 123 1.16 -21.85 17.79
N VAL A 124 0.27 -21.14 17.11
CA VAL A 124 0.20 -21.12 15.65
C VAL A 124 1.46 -20.43 15.18
N ALA A 125 2.37 -21.20 14.58
CA ALA A 125 3.54 -20.66 13.90
C ALA A 125 3.08 -19.48 13.02
N ALA A 126 3.68 -18.30 13.22
CA ALA A 126 3.31 -17.11 12.47
C ALA A 126 3.52 -17.37 10.96
N ASP A 127 2.45 -17.22 10.19
CA ASP A 127 2.48 -17.44 8.75
C ASP A 127 3.08 -16.23 8.03
N ASP A 128 3.66 -16.46 6.85
CA ASP A 128 4.13 -15.36 6.01
C ASP A 128 2.98 -14.71 5.24
N LEU A 129 2.24 -13.81 5.91
CA LEU A 129 1.09 -13.08 5.33
C LEU A 129 1.43 -12.31 4.03
N ARG A 130 2.72 -12.06 3.73
CA ARG A 130 3.16 -11.41 2.48
C ARG A 130 2.83 -12.23 1.23
N LYS A 131 2.54 -13.52 1.37
CA LYS A 131 2.08 -14.39 0.27
C LYS A 131 0.68 -14.02 -0.26
N ILE A 132 -0.09 -13.23 0.49
CA ILE A 132 -1.37 -12.68 0.03
C ILE A 132 -1.09 -11.50 -0.91
N LYS A 133 -1.52 -11.60 -2.17
CA LYS A 133 -1.42 -10.50 -3.13
C LYS A 133 -2.22 -9.29 -2.68
N GLY A 134 -1.60 -8.12 -2.81
CA GLY A 134 -2.18 -6.83 -2.38
C GLY A 134 -1.81 -6.44 -0.94
N LEU A 135 -1.18 -7.35 -0.18
CA LEU A 135 -0.72 -7.09 1.19
C LEU A 135 0.74 -6.60 1.17
N GLY A 136 0.91 -5.27 1.14
CA GLY A 136 2.24 -4.64 1.15
C GLY A 136 2.88 -4.58 2.54
N PRO A 137 4.19 -4.24 2.65
CA PRO A 137 4.91 -4.20 3.93
C PRO A 137 4.25 -3.33 5.00
N LYS A 138 3.68 -2.18 4.61
CA LYS A 138 2.94 -1.30 5.52
C LYS A 138 1.68 -1.96 6.08
N MET A 139 0.99 -2.73 5.25
CA MET A 139 -0.22 -3.43 5.65
C MET A 139 0.09 -4.57 6.61
N LEU A 140 1.17 -5.30 6.35
CA LEU A 140 1.66 -6.34 7.24
C LEU A 140 1.92 -5.80 8.65
N THR A 141 2.58 -4.64 8.76
CA THR A 141 2.83 -3.99 10.05
C THR A 141 1.54 -3.64 10.78
N VAL A 142 0.53 -3.12 10.06
CA VAL A 142 -0.78 -2.81 10.64
C VAL A 142 -1.49 -4.08 11.12
N LEU A 143 -1.51 -5.14 10.32
CA LEU A 143 -2.14 -6.40 10.71
C LEU A 143 -1.44 -7.04 11.91
N HIS A 144 -0.11 -7.05 11.94
CA HIS A 144 0.66 -7.56 13.08
C HIS A 144 0.40 -6.72 14.33
N ALA A 145 0.28 -5.40 14.20
CA ALA A 145 -0.09 -4.53 15.33
C ALA A 145 -1.52 -4.81 15.84
N LEU A 146 -2.41 -5.29 14.98
CA LEU A 146 -3.75 -5.77 15.34
C LEU A 146 -3.76 -7.21 15.87
N GLY A 147 -2.60 -7.88 15.96
CA GLY A 147 -2.47 -9.26 16.44
C GLY A 147 -2.77 -10.33 15.39
N VAL A 148 -2.88 -9.95 14.12
CA VAL A 148 -3.15 -10.87 13.00
C VAL A 148 -1.82 -11.38 12.44
N THR A 149 -1.54 -12.66 12.62
CA THR A 149 -0.24 -13.28 12.29
C THR A 149 -0.35 -14.59 11.53
N SER A 150 -1.55 -15.13 11.30
CA SER A 150 -1.75 -16.39 10.56
C SER A 150 -2.75 -16.28 9.41
N PHE A 151 -2.58 -17.13 8.38
CA PHE A 151 -3.54 -17.22 7.28
C PHE A 151 -4.90 -17.71 7.78
N ALA A 152 -4.92 -18.58 8.78
CA ALA A 152 -6.15 -19.10 9.38
C ALA A 152 -7.02 -17.99 9.99
N GLN A 153 -6.40 -17.00 10.65
CA GLN A 153 -7.13 -15.84 11.20
C GLN A 153 -7.77 -15.00 10.08
N VAL A 154 -7.03 -14.71 9.01
CA VAL A 154 -7.54 -13.95 7.87
C VAL A 154 -8.63 -14.73 7.11
N ALA A 155 -8.47 -16.04 6.99
CA ALA A 155 -9.44 -16.93 6.35
C ALA A 155 -10.77 -17.05 7.13
N ALA A 156 -10.73 -16.81 8.45
CA ALA A 156 -11.90 -16.86 9.33
C ALA A 156 -12.74 -15.57 9.32
N TRP A 157 -12.25 -14.49 8.72
CA TRP A 157 -12.98 -13.22 8.68
C TRP A 157 -14.31 -13.33 7.93
N THR A 158 -15.33 -12.79 8.56
CA THR A 158 -16.66 -12.56 8.00
C THR A 158 -16.76 -11.18 7.37
N ASP A 159 -17.84 -10.93 6.62
CA ASP A 159 -18.11 -9.60 6.07
C ASP A 159 -18.17 -8.52 7.16
N ALA A 160 -18.71 -8.83 8.34
CA ALA A 160 -18.77 -7.90 9.46
C ALA A 160 -17.36 -7.56 9.99
N ASP A 161 -16.48 -8.57 10.08
CA ASP A 161 -15.09 -8.37 10.51
C ASP A 161 -14.31 -7.51 9.52
N LEU A 162 -14.58 -7.67 8.22
CA LEU A 162 -13.98 -6.85 7.17
C LEU A 162 -14.43 -5.39 7.27
N ASP A 163 -15.69 -5.13 7.62
CA ASP A 163 -16.21 -3.76 7.78
C ASP A 163 -15.63 -3.10 9.04
N GLU A 164 -15.46 -3.85 10.14
CA GLU A 164 -14.78 -3.37 11.34
C GLU A 164 -13.29 -3.09 11.06
N LEU A 165 -12.62 -4.00 10.33
CA LEU A 165 -11.24 -3.83 9.91
C LEU A 165 -11.08 -2.61 9.00
N ASP A 166 -11.98 -2.39 8.05
CA ASP A 166 -11.95 -1.23 7.16
C ASP A 166 -12.02 0.09 7.93
N THR A 167 -12.80 0.13 9.04
CA THR A 167 -12.85 1.29 9.94
C THR A 167 -11.51 1.55 10.63
N LYS A 168 -10.74 0.49 10.94
CA LYS A 168 -9.41 0.57 11.57
C LYS A 168 -8.29 0.86 10.57
N LEU A 169 -8.46 0.47 9.30
CA LEU A 169 -7.44 0.59 8.24
C LEU A 169 -7.31 1.99 7.64
N GLY A 170 -8.35 2.84 7.74
CA GLY A 170 -8.33 4.23 7.26
C GLY A 170 -8.01 4.35 5.77
N ALA A 171 -6.79 4.80 5.43
CA ALA A 171 -6.34 4.98 4.03
C ALA A 171 -6.29 3.68 3.19
N PHE A 172 -6.39 2.53 3.85
CA PHE A 172 -6.38 1.23 3.19
C PHE A 172 -7.73 0.50 3.26
N ALA A 173 -8.79 1.17 3.70
CA ALA A 173 -10.14 0.62 3.73
C ALA A 173 -10.58 0.11 2.35
N GLY A 174 -11.32 -0.98 2.33
CA GLY A 174 -11.87 -1.65 1.15
C GLY A 174 -10.88 -2.53 0.40
N ARG A 175 -9.58 -2.50 0.73
CA ARG A 175 -8.58 -3.40 0.13
C ARG A 175 -8.79 -4.88 0.47
N PRO A 176 -9.10 -5.26 1.72
CA PRO A 176 -9.32 -6.67 2.06
C PRO A 176 -10.37 -7.34 1.17
N ARG A 177 -11.46 -6.61 0.86
CA ARG A 177 -12.53 -7.06 -0.04
C ARG A 177 -12.11 -7.02 -1.51
N ARG A 178 -11.58 -5.88 -1.97
CA ARG A 178 -11.20 -5.68 -3.38
C ARG A 178 -10.14 -6.67 -3.85
N ASP A 179 -9.16 -6.92 -3.00
CA ASP A 179 -8.04 -7.81 -3.28
C ASP A 179 -8.35 -9.25 -2.82
N SER A 180 -9.57 -9.54 -2.32
CA SER A 180 -10.04 -10.88 -1.95
C SER A 180 -9.13 -11.61 -0.95
N TRP A 181 -8.67 -10.91 0.10
CA TRP A 181 -7.69 -11.47 1.05
C TRP A 181 -8.19 -12.72 1.76
N VAL A 182 -9.48 -12.78 2.10
CA VAL A 182 -10.07 -13.94 2.78
C VAL A 182 -10.01 -15.19 1.89
N GLU A 183 -10.31 -15.06 0.60
CA GLU A 183 -10.23 -16.19 -0.34
C GLU A 183 -8.79 -16.66 -0.55
N GLN A 184 -7.87 -15.71 -0.70
CA GLN A 184 -6.44 -16.00 -0.83
C GLN A 184 -5.90 -16.71 0.41
N ALA A 185 -6.23 -16.21 1.61
CA ALA A 185 -5.81 -16.79 2.87
C ALA A 185 -6.38 -18.20 3.06
N LYS A 186 -7.63 -18.46 2.64
CA LYS A 186 -8.22 -19.81 2.66
C LYS A 186 -7.38 -20.80 1.85
N LEU A 187 -7.04 -20.46 0.61
CA LEU A 187 -6.25 -21.33 -0.27
C LEU A 187 -4.81 -21.54 0.25
N LEU A 188 -4.20 -20.50 0.81
CA LEU A 188 -2.87 -20.60 1.40
C LEU A 188 -2.88 -21.42 2.70
N SER A 189 -3.90 -21.27 3.54
CA SER A 189 -4.06 -22.04 4.79
C SER A 189 -4.35 -23.53 4.54
N SER A 190 -5.03 -23.86 3.44
CA SER A 190 -5.28 -25.26 3.06
C SER A 190 -4.11 -25.91 2.33
N GLY A 191 -3.04 -25.15 2.02
CA GLY A 191 -1.90 -25.61 1.25
C GLY A 191 -2.19 -25.84 -0.24
N ASP A 192 -3.32 -25.35 -0.76
CA ASP A 192 -3.71 -25.52 -2.17
C ASP A 192 -3.09 -24.41 -3.04
N THR A 193 -1.77 -24.48 -3.18
CA THR A 193 -1.02 -23.54 -4.01
C THR A 193 -1.44 -23.64 -5.48
N GLY A 194 -1.86 -24.82 -5.96
CA GLY A 194 -2.32 -25.01 -7.33
C GLY A 194 -3.59 -24.20 -7.64
N ALA A 195 -4.60 -24.28 -6.77
CA ALA A 195 -5.82 -23.47 -6.92
C ALA A 195 -5.57 -21.98 -6.70
N TYR A 196 -4.65 -21.63 -5.79
CA TYR A 196 -4.22 -20.24 -5.60
C TYR A 196 -3.58 -19.68 -6.87
N GLU A 197 -2.63 -20.40 -7.46
CA GLU A 197 -1.93 -19.95 -8.67
C GLU A 197 -2.87 -19.86 -9.88
N ALA A 198 -3.84 -20.77 -10.00
CA ALA A 198 -4.83 -20.74 -11.06
C ALA A 198 -5.73 -19.49 -11.03
N LYS A 199 -6.03 -18.96 -9.84
CA LYS A 199 -6.91 -17.79 -9.66
C LYS A 199 -6.15 -16.47 -9.53
N PHE A 200 -5.06 -16.45 -8.77
CA PHE A 200 -4.34 -15.24 -8.36
C PHE A 200 -2.94 -15.15 -8.98
N GLY A 201 -2.45 -16.19 -9.67
CA GLY A 201 -1.10 -16.28 -10.22
C GLY A 201 -0.06 -16.72 -9.19
N LYS A 202 1.19 -16.89 -9.63
CA LYS A 202 2.32 -17.35 -8.79
C LYS A 202 2.45 -16.57 -7.48
N VAL A 203 2.63 -17.30 -6.38
CA VAL A 203 2.88 -16.76 -5.03
C VAL A 203 4.21 -16.04 -5.00
#